data_AF-A0A7I4YGI9-F1
#
_entry.id   AF-A0A7I4YGI9-F1
#
_cell.length_a   1.000
_cell.length_b   1.000
_cell.length_c   1.000
_cell.angle_alpha   90.00
_cell.angle_beta   90.00
_cell.angle_gamma   90.00
#
_symmetry.space_group_name_H-M   'P 1'
#
loop_
_entity.id
_entity.type
_entity.pdbx_description
1 polymer ?
#
loop_
_entity_poly.entity_id
_entity_poly.type
_entity_poly.pdbx_seq_one_letter_code
_entity_poly.pdbx_strand_id
1 'polypeptide(L)'
;MSSAIRFIGNYDVNAEGKFLWEILGQLRQLGVGRIVTKNEWARKWPTQPSYIKIIRAQPTMDRWLFGGKVWGEWTYRGRNLGIYEFADDLNRSDWRLIHKHEEQELMEGKEAMGDIILPKSFPIPPLQNLLAKKACEKAGVPFREEQTRAPLQLCIDPEFSMLTPFIKQEEPTKKSTSVYDEVDPQVLLDLYGKEIPVKVEAWNIGPASFTPRFSATEMKVTEQHSS
;
A
#
# COMPACT_ATOMS: atom_id res chain seq x y z
N MET A 1 26.32 -11.88 -27.17
CA MET A 1 24.99 -12.44 -26.85
C MET A 1 24.67 -12.04 -25.42
N SER A 2 23.64 -11.20 -25.22
CA SER A 2 23.20 -10.80 -23.88
C SER A 2 22.61 -12.00 -23.16
N SER A 3 23.24 -12.40 -22.06
CA SER A 3 22.68 -13.40 -21.15
C SER A 3 21.34 -12.86 -20.64
N ALA A 4 20.25 -13.47 -21.08
CA ALA A 4 18.93 -13.20 -20.54
C ALA A 4 18.92 -13.64 -19.08
N ILE A 5 18.99 -12.67 -18.17
CA ILE A 5 18.88 -12.90 -16.72
C ILE A 5 17.51 -13.52 -16.48
N ARG A 6 17.48 -14.82 -16.17
CA ARG A 6 16.26 -15.54 -15.78
C ARG A 6 16.08 -15.38 -14.27
N PHE A 7 15.12 -14.55 -13.87
CA PHE A 7 14.68 -14.48 -12.49
C PHE A 7 13.89 -15.75 -12.16
N ILE A 8 14.27 -16.45 -11.08
CA ILE A 8 13.56 -17.61 -10.54
C ILE A 8 12.74 -17.12 -9.34
N GLY A 9 11.42 -17.02 -9.51
CA GLY A 9 10.47 -16.50 -8.51
C GLY A 9 9.44 -15.56 -9.14
N ASN A 10 8.40 -15.17 -8.38
CA ASN A 10 7.55 -14.03 -8.77
C ASN A 10 8.45 -12.78 -8.76
N TYR A 11 8.58 -12.12 -9.90
CA TYR A 11 9.36 -10.89 -10.02
C TYR A 11 8.73 -9.81 -9.14
N ASP A 12 9.35 -9.53 -7.99
CA ASP A 12 8.93 -8.42 -7.14
C ASP A 12 9.45 -7.12 -7.76
N VAL A 13 8.63 -6.55 -8.64
CA VAL A 13 8.86 -5.23 -9.28
C VAL A 13 9.19 -4.17 -8.21
N ASN A 14 8.64 -4.31 -7.00
CA ASN A 14 8.82 -3.36 -5.89
C ASN A 14 10.07 -3.61 -5.04
N ALA A 15 10.94 -4.55 -5.44
CA ALA A 15 12.24 -4.79 -4.79
C ALA A 15 13.42 -4.17 -5.56
N GLU A 16 13.14 -3.36 -6.58
CA GLU A 16 14.15 -2.66 -7.37
C GLU A 16 14.69 -1.43 -6.62
N GLY A 17 15.51 -1.62 -5.58
CA GLY A 17 16.03 -0.51 -4.78
C GLY A 17 16.97 -0.96 -3.67
N LYS A 18 17.38 0.00 -2.82
CA LYS A 18 18.13 -0.28 -1.59
C LYS A 18 17.21 -0.20 -0.38
N PHE A 19 17.64 -0.78 0.74
CA PHE A 19 16.95 -0.51 2.01
C PHE A 19 17.22 0.93 2.45
N LEU A 20 16.25 1.56 3.10
CA LEU A 20 16.44 2.93 3.58
C LEU A 20 17.64 3.02 4.52
N TRP A 21 17.75 2.11 5.48
CA TRP A 21 18.84 2.10 6.46
C TRP A 21 20.23 1.86 5.85
N GLU A 22 20.32 1.11 4.75
CA GLU A 22 21.57 0.99 3.98
C GLU A 22 22.00 2.33 3.38
N ILE A 23 21.04 3.13 2.90
CA ILE A 23 21.28 4.48 2.38
C ILE A 23 21.71 5.40 3.53
N LEU A 24 20.95 5.41 4.65
CA LEU A 24 21.22 6.32 5.77
C LEU A 24 22.53 6.00 6.46
N GLY A 25 22.89 4.73 6.64
CA GLY A 25 24.14 4.31 7.25
C GLY A 25 25.39 4.75 6.46
N GLN A 26 25.25 4.97 5.14
CA GLN A 26 26.33 5.45 4.28
C GLN A 26 26.46 6.98 4.26
N LEU A 27 25.43 7.70 4.73
CA LEU A 27 25.41 9.16 4.72
C LEU A 27 25.96 9.75 6.02
N ARG A 28 26.62 10.91 5.91
CA ARG A 28 27.03 11.68 7.10
C ARG A 28 25.77 12.13 7.86
N GLN A 29 25.83 12.04 9.19
CA GLN A 29 24.70 12.38 10.08
C GLN A 29 23.41 11.63 9.72
N LEU A 30 23.52 10.38 9.24
CA LEU A 30 22.38 9.54 8.87
C LEU A 30 21.45 10.18 7.82
N GLY A 31 21.97 11.06 6.97
CA GLY A 31 21.20 11.64 5.87
C GLY A 31 20.20 12.72 6.28
N VAL A 32 20.34 13.31 7.48
CA VAL A 32 19.49 14.44 7.90
C VAL A 32 19.52 15.57 6.87
N GLY A 33 18.34 16.08 6.52
CA GLY A 33 18.13 17.12 5.52
C GLY A 33 18.10 16.63 4.06
N ARG A 34 18.38 15.34 3.80
CA ARG A 34 18.30 14.77 2.45
C ARG A 34 16.90 14.27 2.12
N ILE A 35 16.63 14.21 0.82
CA ILE A 35 15.36 13.73 0.26
C ILE A 35 15.54 12.29 -0.23
N VAL A 36 14.62 11.42 0.19
CA VAL A 36 14.50 10.04 -0.27
C VAL A 36 13.14 9.83 -0.93
N THR A 37 13.10 8.96 -1.94
CA THR A 37 11.86 8.59 -2.65
C THR A 37 11.79 7.08 -2.82
N LYS A 38 10.59 6.57 -3.11
CA LYS A 38 10.34 5.18 -3.47
C LYS A 38 10.21 5.05 -4.98
N ASN A 39 10.76 3.99 -5.57
CA ASN A 39 10.60 3.74 -7.01
C ASN A 39 9.14 3.39 -7.36
N GLU A 40 8.40 2.73 -6.47
CA GLU A 40 6.95 2.52 -6.60
C GLU A 40 6.19 3.84 -6.86
N TRP A 41 6.52 4.92 -6.14
CA TRP A 41 5.82 6.19 -6.31
C TRP A 41 6.09 6.82 -7.67
N ALA A 42 7.33 6.79 -8.13
CA ALA A 42 7.72 7.30 -9.44
C ALA A 42 7.07 6.52 -10.59
N ARG A 43 6.86 5.21 -10.42
CA ARG A 43 6.18 4.36 -11.41
C ARG A 43 4.67 4.57 -11.45
N LYS A 44 4.02 4.58 -10.28
CA LYS A 44 2.57 4.74 -10.17
C LYS A 44 2.10 6.15 -10.56
N TRP A 45 2.80 7.17 -10.07
CA TRP A 45 2.42 8.58 -10.27
C TRP A 45 3.61 9.42 -10.76
N PRO A 46 4.03 9.27 -12.03
CA PRO A 46 5.21 9.98 -12.54
C PRO A 46 5.05 11.50 -12.60
N THR A 47 3.82 12.03 -12.67
CA THR A 47 3.57 13.48 -12.70
C THR A 47 3.48 14.10 -11.30
N GLN A 48 3.35 13.29 -10.25
CA GLN A 48 3.06 13.76 -8.90
C GLN A 48 4.21 13.38 -7.95
N PRO A 49 5.05 14.33 -7.54
CA PRO A 49 6.24 14.02 -6.76
C PRO A 49 5.87 13.52 -5.36
N SER A 50 6.46 12.39 -4.97
CA SER A 50 6.34 11.84 -3.63
C SER A 50 7.74 11.62 -3.06
N TYR A 51 8.00 12.17 -1.88
CA TYR A 51 9.30 12.11 -1.25
C TYR A 51 9.21 12.33 0.26
N ILE A 52 10.25 11.89 0.96
CA ILE A 52 10.42 12.11 2.39
C ILE A 52 11.69 12.90 2.59
N LYS A 53 11.58 14.04 3.28
CA LYS A 53 12.74 14.82 3.74
C LYS A 53 13.07 14.42 5.16
N ILE A 54 14.27 13.90 5.36
CA ILE A 54 14.66 13.32 6.64
C ILE A 54 14.98 14.43 7.64
N ILE A 55 14.31 14.44 8.79
CA ILE A 55 14.57 15.38 9.88
C ILE A 55 15.52 14.74 10.90
N ARG A 56 15.24 13.49 11.26
CA ARG A 56 15.98 12.77 12.30
C ARG A 56 15.93 11.28 12.01
N ALA A 57 17.02 10.58 12.25
CA ALA A 57 17.08 9.13 12.21
C ALA A 57 17.72 8.62 13.50
N GLN A 58 17.13 7.58 14.09
CA GLN A 58 17.61 6.92 15.30
C GLN A 58 17.71 5.41 15.04
N PRO A 59 18.93 4.87 14.88
CA PRO A 59 19.13 3.44 14.65
C PRO A 59 18.80 2.64 15.92
N THR A 60 18.32 1.40 15.76
CA THR A 60 18.09 0.47 16.89
C THR A 60 19.39 -0.13 17.45
N MET A 61 20.55 0.27 16.91
CA MET A 61 21.90 -0.20 17.29
C MET A 61 22.11 -1.71 17.13
N ASP A 62 21.49 -2.32 16.11
CA ASP A 62 21.78 -3.70 15.72
C ASP A 62 23.13 -3.83 15.03
N ARG A 63 23.74 -5.03 15.08
CA ARG A 63 25.04 -5.34 14.45
C ARG A 63 25.16 -4.88 12.99
N TRP A 64 24.06 -4.94 12.26
CA TRP A 64 23.99 -4.66 10.83
C TRP A 64 23.27 -3.35 10.48
N LEU A 65 22.80 -2.61 11.49
CA LEU A 65 22.06 -1.34 11.33
C LEU A 65 20.89 -1.44 10.31
N PHE A 66 20.16 -2.55 10.28
CA PHE A 66 19.05 -2.73 9.33
C PHE A 66 17.76 -2.04 9.75
N GLY A 67 17.67 -1.57 11.00
CA GLY A 67 16.45 -1.01 11.56
C GLY A 67 16.67 0.24 12.40
N GLY A 68 15.56 0.91 12.67
CA GLY A 68 15.49 2.07 13.53
C GLY A 68 14.29 2.94 13.18
N LYS A 69 14.17 4.06 13.91
CA LYS A 69 13.10 5.04 13.75
C LYS A 69 13.57 6.20 12.90
N VAL A 70 12.77 6.62 11.93
CA VAL A 70 13.04 7.78 11.07
C VAL A 70 11.89 8.77 11.20
N TRP A 71 12.20 10.03 11.50
CA TRP A 71 11.25 11.13 11.41
C TRP A 71 11.54 11.92 10.15
N GLY A 72 10.51 12.12 9.33
CA GLY A 72 10.64 12.89 8.09
C GLY A 72 9.39 13.67 7.76
N GLU A 73 9.59 14.79 7.06
CA GLU A 73 8.49 15.50 6.40
C GLU A 73 8.09 14.69 5.18
N TRP A 74 6.88 14.14 5.19
CA TRP A 74 6.40 13.33 4.09
C TRP A 74 5.56 14.18 3.14
N THR A 75 5.97 14.22 1.89
CA THR A 75 5.17 14.74 0.78
C THR A 75 4.71 13.56 -0.06
N TYR A 76 3.40 13.37 -0.15
CA TYR A 76 2.80 12.30 -0.96
C TYR A 76 1.94 12.91 -2.06
N ARG A 77 2.22 12.52 -3.31
CA ARG A 77 1.50 12.99 -4.50
C ARG A 77 1.36 14.52 -4.53
N GLY A 78 2.46 15.23 -4.24
CA GLY A 78 2.52 16.70 -4.20
C GLY A 78 1.89 17.37 -2.97
N ARG A 79 1.27 16.62 -2.04
CA ARG A 79 0.69 17.17 -0.80
C ARG A 79 1.59 16.89 0.39
N ASN A 80 1.83 17.91 1.22
CA ASN A 80 2.60 17.76 2.44
C ASN A 80 1.70 17.17 3.56
N LEU A 81 2.08 16.01 4.08
CA LEU A 81 1.40 15.29 5.16
C LEU A 81 1.92 15.67 6.55
N GLY A 82 3.00 16.46 6.63
CA GLY A 82 3.66 16.85 7.87
C GLY A 82 4.75 15.87 8.30
N ILE A 83 5.09 15.91 9.59
CA ILE A 83 6.16 15.10 10.18
C ILE A 83 5.57 13.78 10.63
N TYR A 84 6.11 12.68 10.09
CA TYR A 84 5.70 11.33 10.45
C TYR A 84 6.86 10.53 11.03
N GLU A 85 6.56 9.70 12.03
CA GLU A 85 7.50 8.72 12.58
C GLU A 85 7.32 7.39 11.85
N PHE A 86 8.35 7.00 11.13
CA PHE A 86 8.40 5.71 10.48
C PHE A 86 9.26 4.75 11.30
N ALA A 87 8.68 3.64 11.75
CA ALA A 87 9.36 2.60 12.51
C ALA A 87 9.61 1.36 11.64
N ASP A 88 8.60 0.51 11.47
CA ASP A 88 8.75 -0.79 10.77
C ASP A 88 8.26 -0.76 9.32
N ASP A 89 7.45 0.24 8.94
CA ASP A 89 6.78 0.37 7.63
C ASP A 89 7.74 0.56 6.44
N LEU A 90 9.04 0.78 6.71
CA LEU A 90 10.03 1.16 5.70
C LEU A 90 10.98 0.02 5.30
N ASN A 91 10.79 -1.19 5.83
CA ASN A 91 11.72 -2.31 5.63
C ASN A 91 11.57 -3.03 4.27
N ARG A 92 11.28 -2.28 3.20
CA ARG A 92 11.26 -2.79 1.82
C ARG A 92 12.39 -2.15 1.02
N SER A 93 13.01 -2.93 0.13
CA SER A 93 14.12 -2.50 -0.71
C SER A 93 13.67 -1.72 -1.95
N ASP A 94 12.92 -0.64 -1.76
CA ASP A 94 12.39 0.20 -2.86
C ASP A 94 12.91 1.65 -2.83
N TRP A 95 13.85 1.93 -1.93
CA TRP A 95 14.28 3.31 -1.67
C TRP A 95 15.38 3.76 -2.61
N ARG A 96 15.30 5.04 -2.99
CA ARG A 96 16.31 5.79 -3.74
C ARG A 96 16.62 7.11 -3.05
N LEU A 97 17.91 7.43 -2.95
CA LEU A 97 18.38 8.75 -2.54
C LEU A 97 18.37 9.69 -3.75
N ILE A 98 17.76 10.87 -3.60
CA ILE A 98 17.79 11.90 -4.63
C ILE A 98 19.08 12.73 -4.49
N HIS A 99 19.73 13.01 -5.62
CA HIS A 99 20.92 13.86 -5.62
C HIS A 99 20.52 15.33 -5.47
N LYS A 100 21.36 16.13 -4.80
CA LYS A 100 21.07 17.55 -4.48
C LYS A 100 20.68 18.43 -5.67
N HIS A 101 21.17 18.12 -6.88
CA HIS A 101 20.83 18.88 -8.08
C HIS A 101 19.44 18.50 -8.63
N GLU A 102 18.99 17.26 -8.42
CA GLU A 102 17.67 16.77 -8.83
C GLU A 102 16.57 17.16 -7.81
N GLU A 103 16.95 17.54 -6.58
CA GLU A 103 16.01 17.89 -5.52
C GLU A 103 15.10 19.06 -5.93
N GLN A 104 15.63 20.06 -6.66
CA GLN A 104 14.85 21.22 -7.10
C GLN A 104 13.83 20.86 -8.18
N GLU A 105 14.24 20.08 -9.18
CA GLU A 105 13.37 19.62 -10.27
C GLU A 105 12.19 18.80 -9.75
N LEU A 106 12.44 17.93 -8.77
CA LEU A 106 11.41 17.10 -8.15
C LEU A 106 10.43 17.92 -7.30
N MET A 107 10.85 19.06 -6.75
CA MET A 107 9.98 19.97 -6.01
C MET A 107 9.15 20.89 -6.93
N GLU A 108 9.59 21.12 -8.17
CA GLU A 108 8.95 22.02 -9.13
C GLU A 108 7.82 21.38 -9.95
N GLY A 109 7.85 20.06 -10.16
CA GLY A 109 6.78 19.32 -10.87
C GLY A 109 5.48 19.27 -10.07
N LYS A 110 4.65 20.31 -10.14
CA LYS A 110 3.46 20.46 -9.28
C LYS A 110 2.15 20.18 -10.00
N GLU A 111 1.84 18.91 -10.22
CA GLU A 111 0.45 18.43 -10.18
C GLU A 111 0.21 17.82 -8.81
N ALA A 112 -0.53 18.51 -7.94
CA ALA A 112 -0.95 17.95 -6.67
C ALA A 112 -2.09 16.95 -6.89
N MET A 113 -2.14 15.91 -6.06
CA MET A 113 -3.28 14.99 -6.01
C MET A 113 -4.59 15.77 -5.87
N GLY A 114 -5.62 15.35 -6.61
CA GLY A 114 -6.99 15.83 -6.40
C GLY A 114 -7.55 15.41 -5.04
N ASP A 115 -8.66 16.01 -4.64
CA ASP A 115 -9.38 15.52 -3.46
C ASP A 115 -10.08 14.20 -3.79
N ILE A 116 -10.03 13.25 -2.86
CA ILE A 116 -10.72 11.96 -3.02
C ILE A 116 -12.15 12.17 -2.55
N ILE A 117 -13.10 12.19 -3.47
CA ILE A 117 -14.51 12.38 -3.16
C ILE A 117 -15.17 11.01 -2.99
N LEU A 118 -15.72 10.76 -1.80
CA LEU A 118 -16.46 9.55 -1.47
C LEU A 118 -17.89 9.90 -1.05
N PRO A 119 -18.86 8.98 -1.18
CA PRO A 119 -20.25 9.26 -0.85
C PRO A 119 -20.45 9.24 0.68
N LYS A 120 -21.27 10.16 1.21
CA LYS A 120 -21.65 10.17 2.64
C LYS A 120 -22.47 8.97 3.09
N SER A 121 -23.15 8.30 2.16
CA SER A 121 -24.04 7.18 2.44
C SER A 121 -23.94 6.13 1.35
N PHE A 122 -24.23 4.88 1.69
CA PHE A 122 -24.26 3.76 0.75
C PHE A 122 -25.60 3.02 0.82
N PRO A 123 -26.08 2.43 -0.29
CA PRO A 123 -27.25 1.56 -0.30
C PRO A 123 -27.00 0.31 0.54
N ILE A 124 -27.94 0.02 1.43
CA ILE A 124 -27.93 -1.19 2.25
C ILE A 124 -28.15 -2.42 1.34
N PRO A 125 -27.47 -3.54 1.59
CA PRO A 125 -27.62 -4.75 0.77
C PRO A 125 -29.08 -5.24 0.71
N PRO A 126 -29.50 -5.84 -0.42
CA PRO A 126 -30.91 -6.15 -0.68
C PRO A 126 -31.53 -7.07 0.37
N LEU A 127 -30.76 -8.04 0.88
CA LEU A 127 -31.22 -8.93 1.95
C LEU A 127 -31.51 -8.17 3.25
N GLN A 128 -30.65 -7.23 3.63
CA GLN A 128 -30.84 -6.44 4.85
C GLN A 128 -32.04 -5.51 4.73
N ASN A 129 -32.32 -4.98 3.54
CA ASN A 129 -33.57 -4.24 3.27
C ASN A 129 -34.81 -5.13 3.45
N LEU A 130 -34.78 -6.38 2.98
CA LEU A 130 -35.89 -7.33 3.16
C LEU A 130 -36.10 -7.69 4.64
N LEU A 131 -35.02 -7.90 5.39
CA LEU A 131 -35.09 -8.16 6.82
C LEU A 131 -35.63 -6.95 7.60
N ALA A 132 -35.22 -5.74 7.24
CA ALA A 132 -35.73 -4.51 7.82
C ALA A 132 -37.24 -4.35 7.57
N LYS A 133 -37.70 -4.58 6.33
CA LYS A 133 -39.15 -4.55 6.00
C LYS A 133 -39.96 -5.53 6.85
N LYS A 134 -39.51 -6.79 6.98
CA LYS A 134 -40.17 -7.80 7.85
C LYS A 134 -40.18 -7.40 9.32
N ALA A 135 -39.09 -6.80 9.82
CA ALA A 135 -39.00 -6.33 11.19
C ALA A 135 -39.96 -5.16 11.45
N CYS A 136 -40.06 -4.21 10.51
CA CYS A 136 -41.00 -3.10 10.55
C CYS A 136 -42.47 -3.57 10.52
N GLU A 137 -42.80 -4.53 9.64
CA GLU A 137 -44.13 -5.17 9.60
C GLU A 137 -44.48 -5.83 10.93
N LYS A 138 -43.55 -6.57 11.52
CA LYS A 138 -43.74 -7.23 12.83
C LYS A 138 -43.92 -6.22 13.98
N ALA A 139 -43.25 -5.07 13.90
CA ALA A 139 -43.33 -4.00 14.89
C ALA A 139 -44.51 -3.03 14.66
N GLY A 140 -45.23 -3.14 13.53
CA GLY A 140 -46.31 -2.23 13.17
C GLY A 140 -45.85 -0.82 12.78
N VAL A 141 -44.58 -0.63 12.42
CA VAL A 141 -43.99 0.67 12.05
C VAL A 141 -43.85 0.75 10.52
N PRO A 142 -44.24 1.86 9.86
CA PRO A 142 -44.08 1.98 8.41
C PRO A 142 -42.59 2.09 8.01
N PHE A 143 -42.20 1.32 6.99
CA PHE A 143 -40.86 1.36 6.40
C PHE A 143 -40.68 2.65 5.59
N ARG A 144 -39.56 3.37 5.82
CA ARG A 144 -39.24 4.62 5.10
C ARG A 144 -38.11 4.39 4.11
N GLU A 145 -38.14 5.08 2.97
CA GLU A 145 -37.09 4.99 1.96
C GLU A 145 -35.72 5.45 2.49
N GLU A 146 -35.68 6.36 3.47
CA GLU A 146 -34.47 6.78 4.18
C GLU A 146 -33.73 5.60 4.84
N GLN A 147 -34.46 4.54 5.24
CA GLN A 147 -33.90 3.35 5.88
C GLN A 147 -33.24 2.40 4.88
N THR A 148 -33.27 2.70 3.58
CA THR A 148 -32.57 1.91 2.55
C THR A 148 -31.09 2.26 2.43
N ARG A 149 -30.63 3.32 3.10
CA ARG A 149 -29.23 3.77 3.06
C ARG A 149 -28.65 3.90 4.46
N ALA A 150 -27.37 3.59 4.58
CA ALA A 150 -26.59 3.74 5.80
C ALA A 150 -25.50 4.81 5.63
N PRO A 151 -25.11 5.53 6.69
CA PRO A 151 -23.98 6.45 6.63
C PRO A 151 -22.68 5.68 6.38
N LEU A 152 -21.84 6.19 5.48
CA LEU A 152 -20.53 5.61 5.19
C LEU A 152 -19.51 6.13 6.19
N GLN A 153 -19.03 5.25 7.07
CA GLN A 153 -17.88 5.53 7.92
C GLN A 153 -16.62 4.98 7.24
N LEU A 154 -15.59 5.83 7.14
CA LEU A 154 -14.33 5.44 6.52
C LEU A 154 -13.49 4.67 7.53
N CYS A 155 -13.23 3.40 7.22
CA CYS A 155 -12.27 2.58 7.94
C CYS A 155 -10.90 2.75 7.29
N ILE A 156 -10.09 3.65 7.82
CA ILE A 156 -8.71 3.87 7.39
C ILE A 156 -7.82 3.22 8.45
N ASP A 157 -6.83 2.43 8.03
CA ASP A 157 -5.87 1.85 8.98
C ASP A 157 -5.13 2.98 9.72
N PRO A 158 -4.76 2.77 11.00
CA PRO A 158 -4.10 3.81 11.80
C PRO A 158 -2.84 4.41 11.12
N GLU A 159 -2.09 3.57 10.40
CA GLU A 159 -0.90 3.96 9.61
C GLU A 159 -1.21 4.96 8.50
N PHE A 160 -2.44 4.94 7.97
CA PHE A 160 -2.90 5.84 6.90
C PHE A 160 -3.82 6.96 7.40
N SER A 161 -3.98 7.11 8.72
CA SER A 161 -4.84 8.14 9.34
C SER A 161 -4.54 9.56 8.84
N MET A 162 -3.31 9.82 8.41
CA MET A 162 -2.88 11.09 7.81
C MET A 162 -3.56 11.44 6.48
N LEU A 163 -4.17 10.46 5.78
CA LEU A 163 -4.88 10.69 4.51
C LEU A 163 -6.32 11.18 4.72
N THR A 164 -6.86 11.03 5.94
CA THR A 164 -8.23 11.42 6.29
C THR A 164 -8.60 12.85 5.85
N PRO A 165 -7.74 13.88 6.00
CA PRO A 165 -8.06 15.25 5.59
C PRO A 165 -8.28 15.42 4.07
N PHE A 166 -7.76 14.49 3.26
CA PHE A 166 -7.86 14.56 1.80
C PHE A 166 -9.08 13.82 1.25
N ILE A 167 -9.79 13.09 2.10
CA ILE A 167 -10.98 12.35 1.72
C ILE A 167 -12.20 13.21 2.09
N LYS A 168 -12.86 13.73 1.06
CA LYS A 168 -14.08 14.52 1.22
C LYS A 168 -15.29 13.61 1.06
N GLN A 169 -16.25 13.72 1.98
CA GLN A 169 -17.51 13.02 1.86
C GLN A 169 -18.59 13.96 1.35
N GLU A 170 -19.14 13.67 0.17
CA GLU A 170 -20.20 14.44 -0.47
C GLU A 170 -21.43 13.57 -0.76
N GLU A 171 -22.57 14.20 -1.04
CA GLU A 171 -23.74 13.43 -1.49
C GLU A 171 -23.61 13.15 -2.99
N PRO A 172 -23.79 11.89 -3.43
CA PRO A 172 -23.61 11.56 -4.83
C PRO A 172 -24.71 12.19 -5.69
N THR A 173 -24.33 12.65 -6.89
CA THR A 173 -25.23 13.27 -7.87
C THR A 173 -26.32 12.31 -8.34
N LYS A 174 -26.03 11.00 -8.34
CA LYS A 174 -26.96 9.92 -8.68
C LYS A 174 -26.98 8.91 -7.55
N LYS A 175 -28.17 8.58 -7.04
CA LYS A 175 -28.37 7.50 -6.06
C LYS A 175 -28.75 6.23 -6.82
N SER A 176 -27.97 5.18 -6.69
CA SER A 176 -28.23 3.89 -7.33
C SER A 176 -28.29 2.77 -6.28
N THR A 177 -28.50 1.54 -6.75
CA THR A 177 -28.48 0.33 -5.92
C THR A 177 -27.06 -0.10 -5.56
N SER A 178 -26.02 0.42 -6.25
CA SER A 178 -24.62 0.02 -6.11
C SER A 178 -23.73 1.22 -5.82
N VAL A 179 -22.89 1.13 -4.79
CA VAL A 179 -21.92 2.18 -4.43
C VAL A 179 -21.01 2.54 -5.62
N TYR A 180 -20.65 1.54 -6.44
CA TYR A 180 -19.72 1.72 -7.54
C TYR A 180 -20.26 2.61 -8.67
N ASP A 181 -21.57 2.72 -8.82
CA ASP A 181 -22.17 3.61 -9.83
C ASP A 181 -22.27 5.06 -9.34
N GLU A 182 -22.10 5.28 -8.04
CA GLU A 182 -22.20 6.59 -7.38
C GLU A 182 -20.85 7.28 -7.26
N VAL A 183 -19.76 6.52 -7.35
CA VAL A 183 -18.38 7.02 -7.25
C VAL A 183 -17.77 7.09 -8.63
N ASP A 184 -17.09 8.19 -8.93
CA ASP A 184 -16.35 8.33 -10.18
C ASP A 184 -15.24 7.25 -10.26
N PRO A 185 -15.31 6.32 -11.23
CA PRO A 185 -14.34 5.24 -11.34
C PRO A 185 -12.92 5.75 -11.57
N GLN A 186 -12.79 6.92 -12.19
CA GLN A 186 -11.49 7.56 -12.44
C GLN A 186 -10.77 7.94 -11.15
N VAL A 187 -11.49 8.38 -10.11
CA VAL A 187 -10.91 8.72 -8.80
C VAL A 187 -10.35 7.47 -8.14
N LEU A 188 -11.07 6.35 -8.22
CA LEU A 188 -10.62 5.07 -7.68
C LEU A 188 -9.43 4.50 -8.47
N LEU A 189 -9.46 4.59 -9.79
CA LEU A 189 -8.36 4.13 -10.65
C LEU A 189 -7.09 4.96 -10.46
N ASP A 190 -7.24 6.26 -10.24
CA ASP A 190 -6.12 7.16 -9.95
C ASP A 190 -5.38 6.78 -8.64
N LEU A 191 -6.06 6.15 -7.68
CA LEU A 191 -5.42 5.61 -6.47
C LEU A 191 -4.51 4.40 -6.75
N TYR A 192 -4.68 3.71 -7.86
CA TYR A 192 -3.77 2.64 -8.28
C TYR A 192 -2.63 3.18 -9.16
N GLY A 193 -2.82 4.37 -9.75
CA GLY A 193 -1.87 5.01 -10.65
C GLY A 193 -1.79 4.28 -12.00
N LYS A 194 -0.63 4.37 -12.66
CA LYS A 194 -0.39 3.73 -13.97
C LYS A 194 -0.19 2.21 -13.90
N GLU A 195 -0.04 1.65 -12.70
CA GLU A 195 0.17 0.22 -12.51
C GLU A 195 -1.11 -0.48 -12.08
N ILE A 196 -1.41 -1.61 -12.73
CA ILE A 196 -2.49 -2.50 -12.29
C ILE A 196 -2.04 -3.15 -10.98
N PRO A 197 -2.91 -3.26 -9.95
CA PRO A 197 -2.55 -3.91 -8.70
C PRO A 197 -2.05 -5.34 -8.97
N VAL A 198 -0.74 -5.53 -8.81
CA VAL A 198 -0.14 -6.86 -8.80
C VAL A 198 -0.53 -7.49 -7.48
N LYS A 199 -1.03 -8.73 -7.52
CA LYS A 199 -1.36 -9.48 -6.31
C LYS A 199 -0.11 -9.58 -5.43
N VAL A 200 -0.04 -8.76 -4.39
CA VAL A 200 0.92 -8.93 -3.31
C VAL A 200 0.40 -10.13 -2.53
N GLU A 201 0.90 -11.32 -2.85
CA GLU A 201 0.67 -12.45 -1.98
C GLU A 201 1.35 -12.11 -0.66
N ALA A 202 0.55 -11.83 0.37
CA ALA A 202 1.03 -11.85 1.74
C ALA A 202 1.81 -13.16 1.87
N TRP A 203 3.06 -13.07 2.33
CA TRP A 203 3.92 -14.22 2.52
C TRP A 203 3.27 -15.14 3.56
N ASN A 204 2.34 -15.99 3.13
CA ASN A 204 1.76 -17.10 3.88
C ASN A 204 2.73 -18.29 3.89
N ILE A 205 4.02 -18.02 3.70
CA ILE A 205 5.07 -18.98 4.00
C ILE A 205 5.24 -18.89 5.52
N GLY A 206 4.60 -19.83 6.21
CA GLY A 206 4.96 -20.14 7.59
C GLY A 206 6.47 -20.42 7.71
N PRO A 207 6.99 -20.65 8.93
CA PRO A 207 8.42 -20.93 9.13
C PRO A 207 8.91 -21.98 8.13
N ALA A 208 10.07 -21.73 7.51
CA ALA A 208 10.61 -22.57 6.45
C ALA A 208 10.65 -24.04 6.88
N SER A 209 9.74 -24.86 6.35
CA SER A 209 9.67 -26.28 6.63
C SER A 209 10.22 -27.07 5.44
N PHE A 210 11.20 -27.92 5.69
CA PHE A 210 11.71 -28.85 4.67
C PHE A 210 10.72 -30.00 4.48
N THR A 211 10.06 -30.05 3.32
CA THR A 211 9.26 -31.21 2.89
C THR A 211 10.05 -32.00 1.84
N PRO A 212 10.63 -33.17 2.19
CA PRO A 212 11.29 -34.01 1.21
C PRO A 212 10.28 -34.51 0.18
N ARG A 213 10.60 -34.36 -1.12
CA ARG A 213 9.73 -34.81 -2.23
C ARG A 213 9.65 -36.32 -2.40
N PHE A 214 10.55 -37.07 -1.75
CA PHE A 214 10.61 -38.52 -1.84
C PHE A 214 10.59 -39.10 -0.42
N SER A 215 9.61 -39.95 -0.12
CA SER A 215 9.61 -40.76 1.10
C SER A 215 10.64 -41.88 0.91
N ALA A 216 11.60 -41.99 1.83
CA ALA A 216 12.60 -43.07 1.80
C ALA A 216 12.02 -44.47 2.08
N THR A 217 10.69 -44.59 2.18
CA THR A 217 10.01 -45.81 2.62
C THR A 217 9.76 -46.82 1.49
N GLU A 218 9.95 -46.46 0.22
CA GLU A 218 9.66 -47.35 -0.93
C GLU A 218 10.87 -47.68 -1.82
N MET A 219 12.09 -47.68 -1.30
CA MET A 219 13.22 -48.29 -2.01
C MET A 219 13.60 -49.63 -1.37
N LYS A 220 12.83 -50.67 -1.68
CA LYS A 220 13.33 -52.06 -1.58
C LYS A 220 14.39 -52.23 -2.67
N VAL A 221 15.65 -52.09 -2.29
CA VAL A 221 16.78 -52.54 -3.11
C VAL A 221 16.71 -54.07 -3.15
N THR A 222 16.20 -54.63 -4.24
CA THR A 222 16.41 -56.05 -4.56
C THR A 222 17.87 -56.21 -4.99
N GLU A 223 18.68 -56.87 -4.15
CA GLU A 223 20.01 -57.33 -4.50
C GLU A 223 19.91 -58.24 -5.75
N GLN A 224 20.64 -57.88 -6.81
CA GLN A 224 20.82 -58.77 -7.95
C GLN A 224 21.83 -59.85 -7.56
N HIS A 225 21.37 -61.10 -7.46
CA HIS A 225 22.28 -62.25 -7.42
C HIS A 225 22.99 -62.36 -8.77
N SER A 226 24.31 -62.26 -8.75
CA SER A 226 25.18 -62.60 -9.88
C SER A 226 25.29 -64.12 -10.00
N SER A 227 24.88 -64.67 -11.15
CA SER A 227 25.23 -66.01 -11.61
C SER A 227 26.62 -66.03 -12.25
#